data_AF-A0AAU9TFE7-F1
#
_entry.id   AF-A0AAU9TFE7-F1
#
_cell.length_a   1.000
_cell.length_b   1.000
_cell.length_c   1.000
_cell.angle_alpha   90.00
_cell.angle_beta   90.00
_cell.angle_gamma   90.00
#
_symmetry.space_group_name_H-M   'P 1'
#
loop_
_entity.id
_entity.type
_entity.pdbx_description
1 polymer ?
#
loop_
_entity_poly.entity_id
_entity_poly.type
_entity_poly.pdbx_seq_one_letter_code
_entity_poly.pdbx_strand_id
1 'polypeptide(L)'
;MPTFGCLAHKLNLVVQDALDLINDTTVKVNKIVNHFRKSTISKERLLTYQMNQQNIAQPKTVIKSVATRWNSVYLMLQRFVELKEALRATIPNLDVDLPIIPIEEWKCIEQICIILKPFYEATSEMTAESYLVASKANILTSSLINICEKYAQMQDLYLPVKTLAEKLKIGI
;
A
#
# COMPACT_ATOMS: atom_id res chain seq x y z
N MET A 1 17.38 -25.40 -4.65
CA MET A 1 16.04 -24.92 -4.24
C MET A 1 16.22 -23.64 -3.45
N PRO A 2 15.44 -22.56 -3.70
CA PRO A 2 15.52 -21.35 -2.90
C PRO A 2 15.15 -21.68 -1.46
N THR A 3 15.98 -21.27 -0.50
CA THR A 3 15.55 -21.27 0.91
C THR A 3 14.52 -20.16 1.10
N PHE A 4 13.70 -20.29 2.13
CA PHE A 4 12.64 -19.34 2.42
C PHE A 4 13.16 -17.92 2.68
N GLY A 5 14.35 -17.79 3.28
CA GLY A 5 15.05 -16.51 3.41
C GLY A 5 15.45 -15.90 2.05
N CYS A 6 15.85 -16.72 1.08
CA CYS A 6 16.10 -16.25 -0.28
C CYS A 6 14.81 -15.79 -0.98
N LEU A 7 13.69 -16.51 -0.80
CA LEU A 7 12.40 -16.11 -1.38
C LEU A 7 11.87 -14.82 -0.74
N ALA A 8 11.93 -14.70 0.58
CA ALA A 8 11.51 -13.49 1.29
C ALA A 8 12.35 -12.30 0.84
N HIS A 9 13.67 -12.47 0.74
CA HIS A 9 14.57 -11.44 0.24
C HIS A 9 14.27 -11.07 -1.22
N LYS A 10 14.03 -12.05 -2.09
CA LYS A 10 13.68 -11.82 -3.50
C LYS A 10 12.38 -11.04 -3.63
N LEU A 11 11.31 -11.46 -2.94
CA LEU A 11 10.04 -10.73 -2.91
C LEU A 11 10.23 -9.30 -2.38
N ASN A 12 11.06 -9.14 -1.35
CA ASN A 12 11.35 -7.83 -0.78
C ASN A 12 12.04 -6.89 -1.79
N LEU A 13 12.97 -7.40 -2.59
CA LEU A 13 13.64 -6.65 -3.65
C LEU A 13 12.68 -6.30 -4.79
N VAL A 14 11.90 -7.28 -5.26
CA VAL A 14 10.96 -7.13 -6.37
C VAL A 14 9.88 -6.11 -6.04
N VAL A 15 9.34 -6.14 -4.81
CA VAL A 15 8.34 -5.16 -4.40
C VAL A 15 8.96 -3.77 -4.22
N GLN A 16 10.18 -3.65 -3.69
CA GLN A 16 10.85 -2.34 -3.61
C GLN A 16 11.07 -1.72 -4.98
N ASP A 17 11.59 -2.50 -5.92
CA ASP A 17 11.83 -2.06 -7.29
C ASP A 17 10.50 -1.71 -8.02
N ALA A 18 9.40 -2.38 -7.67
CA ALA A 18 8.07 -2.03 -8.16
C ALA A 18 7.49 -0.76 -7.50
N LEU A 19 7.81 -0.48 -6.23
CA LEU A 19 7.39 0.73 -5.53
C LEU A 19 8.07 2.00 -6.08
N ASP A 20 9.29 1.88 -6.64
CA ASP A 20 9.97 3.01 -7.26
C ASP A 20 9.16 3.60 -8.43
N LEU A 21 8.35 2.78 -9.12
CA LEU A 21 7.45 3.24 -10.19
C LEU A 21 6.34 4.16 -9.69
N ILE A 22 6.02 4.12 -8.39
CA ILE A 22 4.96 4.91 -7.76
C ILE A 22 5.52 5.85 -6.69
N ASN A 23 6.83 6.14 -6.75
CA ASN A 23 7.50 6.96 -5.76
C ASN A 23 6.89 8.36 -5.66
N ASP A 24 6.51 8.98 -6.78
CA ASP A 24 5.86 10.31 -6.78
C ASP A 24 4.55 10.30 -5.99
N THR A 25 3.68 9.32 -6.24
CA THR A 25 2.45 9.12 -5.47
C THR A 25 2.75 8.89 -3.99
N THR A 26 3.74 8.05 -3.69
CA THR A 26 4.14 7.73 -2.32
C THR A 26 4.68 8.95 -1.58
N VAL A 27 5.43 9.84 -2.25
CA VAL A 27 5.93 11.10 -1.70
C VAL A 27 4.77 12.05 -1.38
N LYS A 28 3.79 12.20 -2.28
CA LYS A 28 2.61 13.04 -2.02
C LYS A 28 1.82 12.52 -0.83
N VAL A 29 1.53 11.22 -0.79
CA VAL A 29 0.83 10.56 0.34
C VAL A 29 1.60 10.79 1.63
N ASN A 30 2.93 10.60 1.62
CA ASN A 30 3.78 10.84 2.79
C ASN A 30 3.71 12.28 3.30
N LYS A 31 3.67 13.28 2.41
CA LYS A 31 3.53 14.70 2.81
C LYS A 31 2.22 14.92 3.57
N ILE A 32 1.11 14.41 3.04
CA ILE A 32 -0.21 14.51 3.68
C ILE A 32 -0.20 13.78 5.03
N VAL A 33 0.25 12.53 5.06
CA VAL A 33 0.34 11.72 6.30
C VAL A 33 1.18 12.42 7.37
N ASN A 34 2.34 12.97 6.99
CA ASN A 34 3.21 13.68 7.92
C ASN A 34 2.54 14.94 8.47
N HIS A 35 1.76 15.66 7.66
CA HIS A 35 0.99 16.81 8.13
C HIS A 35 -0.05 16.39 9.18
N PHE A 36 -0.92 15.42 8.88
CA PHE A 36 -1.95 14.93 9.81
C PHE A 36 -1.36 14.29 11.07
N ARG A 37 -0.13 13.76 11.02
CA ARG A 37 0.57 13.30 12.23
C ARG A 37 1.06 14.44 13.13
N LYS A 38 1.51 15.54 12.54
CA LYS A 38 2.15 16.66 13.26
C LYS A 38 1.12 17.66 13.78
N SER A 39 0.08 17.93 13.00
CA SER A 39 -0.96 18.90 13.33
C SER A 39 -2.05 18.26 14.18
N THR A 40 -2.15 18.64 15.45
CA THR A 40 -3.24 18.21 16.35
C THR A 40 -4.60 18.62 15.78
N ILE A 41 -4.72 19.84 15.26
CA ILE A 41 -5.96 20.38 14.69
C ILE A 41 -6.41 19.55 13.48
N SER A 42 -5.51 19.27 12.54
CA SER A 42 -5.83 18.49 11.34
C SER A 42 -6.19 17.04 11.70
N LYS A 43 -5.46 16.46 12.66
CA LYS A 43 -5.78 15.13 13.21
C LYS A 43 -7.17 15.11 13.83
N GLU A 44 -7.50 16.07 14.69
CA GLU A 44 -8.80 16.16 15.34
C GLU A 44 -9.92 16.27 14.31
N ARG A 45 -9.79 17.18 13.33
CA ARG A 45 -10.76 17.31 12.23
C ARG A 45 -10.99 15.99 11.48
N LEU A 46 -9.92 15.24 11.20
CA LEU A 46 -10.02 13.92 10.56
C LEU A 46 -10.80 12.92 11.43
N LEU A 47 -10.57 12.89 12.74
CA LEU A 47 -11.25 11.98 13.66
C LEU A 47 -12.71 12.38 13.85
N THR A 48 -12.99 13.67 14.03
CA THR A 48 -14.35 14.22 14.19
C THR A 48 -15.19 13.98 12.95
N TYR A 49 -14.62 14.12 11.74
CA TYR A 49 -15.34 13.81 10.51
C TYR A 49 -15.76 12.33 10.46
N GLN A 50 -14.84 11.41 10.78
CA GLN A 50 -15.13 9.98 10.82
C GLN A 50 -16.24 9.65 11.83
N MET A 51 -16.18 10.23 13.04
CA MET A 51 -17.18 10.00 14.08
C MET A 51 -18.55 10.55 13.67
N ASN A 52 -18.61 11.82 13.24
CA ASN A 52 -19.87 12.54 13.09
C ASN A 52 -20.53 12.33 11.72
N GLN A 53 -19.74 12.22 10.65
CA GLN A 53 -20.25 12.14 9.28
C GLN A 53 -20.29 10.70 8.75
N GLN A 54 -19.39 9.84 9.25
CA GLN A 54 -19.31 8.44 8.81
C GLN A 54 -19.83 7.46 9.87
N ASN A 55 -20.24 7.94 11.05
CA ASN A 55 -20.71 7.13 12.18
C ASN A 55 -19.71 6.05 12.62
N ILE A 56 -18.41 6.36 12.52
CA ILE A 56 -17.35 5.43 12.92
C ILE A 56 -17.09 5.55 14.42
N ALA A 57 -17.43 4.49 15.18
CA ALA A 57 -17.24 4.45 16.63
C ALA A 57 -15.76 4.53 17.06
N GLN A 58 -14.86 3.96 16.26
CA GLN A 58 -13.42 3.96 16.51
C GLN A 58 -12.68 4.59 15.31
N PRO A 59 -12.57 5.93 15.24
CA PRO A 59 -11.94 6.59 14.12
C PRO A 59 -10.46 6.25 14.06
N LYS A 60 -9.94 6.10 12.84
CA LYS A 60 -8.54 5.74 12.61
C LYS A 60 -7.71 6.99 12.33
N THR A 61 -6.43 6.91 12.69
CA THR A 61 -5.43 7.90 12.30
C THR A 61 -4.58 7.40 11.13
N VAL A 62 -3.87 8.32 10.49
CA VAL A 62 -2.90 8.00 9.42
C VAL A 62 -1.71 7.21 9.97
N ILE A 63 -1.13 6.35 9.14
CA ILE A 63 0.08 5.57 9.46
C ILE A 63 1.23 6.10 8.62
N LYS A 64 2.38 6.37 9.25
CA LYS A 64 3.60 6.79 8.55
C LYS A 64 4.38 5.57 8.08
N SER A 65 4.86 5.57 6.84
CA SER A 65 5.79 4.55 6.34
C SER A 65 7.20 4.73 6.92
N VAL A 66 7.91 3.63 7.11
CA VAL A 66 9.35 3.57 7.38
C VAL A 66 10.07 3.31 6.07
N ALA A 67 10.93 4.24 5.66
CA ALA A 67 11.53 4.26 4.32
C ALA A 67 12.25 2.96 3.89
N THR A 68 12.73 2.16 4.85
CA THR A 68 13.51 0.94 4.59
C THR A 68 12.66 -0.34 4.51
N ARG A 69 11.34 -0.28 4.69
CA ARG A 69 10.46 -1.46 4.72
C ARG A 69 9.23 -1.25 3.88
N TRP A 70 9.18 -1.89 2.72
CA TRP A 70 8.04 -1.79 1.80
C TRP A 70 6.70 -2.18 2.45
N ASN A 71 6.69 -3.13 3.41
CA ASN A 71 5.49 -3.48 4.19
C ASN A 71 4.87 -2.25 4.87
N SER A 72 5.70 -1.32 5.36
CA SER A 72 5.20 -0.10 5.99
C SER A 72 4.72 0.95 4.97
N VAL A 73 5.24 0.91 3.73
CA VAL A 73 4.72 1.72 2.61
C VAL A 73 3.34 1.20 2.23
N TYR A 74 3.19 -0.12 2.06
CA TYR A 74 1.90 -0.76 1.80
C TYR A 74 0.88 -0.41 2.90
N LEU A 75 1.22 -0.57 4.18
CA LEU A 75 0.33 -0.24 5.29
C LEU A 75 -0.07 1.24 5.33
N MET A 76 0.84 2.15 4.96
CA MET A 76 0.53 3.57 4.82
C MET A 76 -0.47 3.81 3.70
N LEU A 77 -0.23 3.26 2.49
CA LEU A 77 -1.11 3.41 1.34
C LEU A 77 -2.50 2.80 1.62
N GLN A 78 -2.54 1.61 2.21
CA GLN A 78 -3.78 0.95 2.61
C GLN A 78 -4.56 1.82 3.60
N ARG A 79 -3.92 2.34 4.65
CA ARG A 79 -4.59 3.24 5.61
C ARG A 79 -5.03 4.55 4.96
N PHE A 80 -4.26 5.07 4.02
CA PHE A 80 -4.60 6.28 3.29
C PHE A 80 -5.88 6.08 2.45
N VAL A 81 -6.01 4.94 1.78
CA VAL A 81 -7.23 4.53 1.07
C VAL A 81 -8.42 4.34 2.02
N GLU A 82 -8.22 3.66 3.17
CA GLU A 82 -9.27 3.50 4.19
C GLU A 82 -9.83 4.85 4.67
N LEU A 83 -9.00 5.88 4.69
CA LEU A 83 -9.35 7.23 5.14
C LEU A 83 -9.76 8.17 3.99
N LYS A 84 -9.89 7.68 2.76
CA LYS A 84 -10.13 8.49 1.55
C LYS A 84 -11.23 9.52 1.71
N GLU A 85 -12.42 9.08 2.10
CA GLU A 85 -13.59 9.96 2.26
C GLU A 85 -13.33 11.08 3.28
N ALA A 86 -12.79 10.73 4.45
CA ALA A 86 -12.48 11.69 5.50
C ALA A 86 -11.35 12.65 5.10
N LEU A 87 -10.31 12.17 4.43
CA LEU A 87 -9.20 13.00 3.95
C LEU A 87 -9.68 13.96 2.85
N ARG A 88 -10.48 13.49 1.89
CA ARG A 88 -11.02 14.34 0.82
C ARG A 88 -11.95 15.43 1.34
N ALA A 89 -12.70 15.15 2.41
CA ALA A 89 -13.56 16.15 3.04
C ALA A 89 -12.79 17.13 3.95
N THR A 90 -11.69 16.71 4.57
CA THR A 90 -10.98 17.55 5.55
C THR A 90 -9.86 18.37 4.94
N ILE A 91 -9.09 17.85 3.99
CA ILE A 91 -7.95 18.55 3.37
C ILE A 91 -8.33 19.93 2.78
N PRO A 92 -9.43 20.08 2.01
CA PRO A 92 -9.80 21.38 1.44
C PRO A 92 -10.13 22.46 2.48
N ASN A 93 -10.41 22.06 3.72
CA ASN A 93 -10.76 22.96 4.82
C ASN A 93 -9.55 23.35 5.68
N LEU A 94 -8.33 22.89 5.33
CA LEU A 94 -7.09 23.23 6.02
C LEU A 94 -6.45 24.43 5.34
N ASP A 95 -5.97 25.39 6.14
CA ASP A 95 -5.18 26.52 5.66
C ASP A 95 -3.70 26.13 5.52
N VAL A 96 -3.44 25.10 4.71
CA VAL A 96 -2.11 24.52 4.50
C VAL A 96 -1.99 24.03 3.06
N ASP A 97 -0.87 24.36 2.42
CA ASP A 97 -0.54 23.85 1.09
C ASP A 97 -0.14 22.36 1.16
N LEU A 98 -1.11 21.49 0.91
CA LEU A 98 -0.92 20.04 0.81
C LEU A 98 -1.07 19.58 -0.64
N PRO A 99 -0.33 18.53 -1.05
CA PRO A 99 -0.50 17.96 -2.38
C PRO A 99 -1.94 17.56 -2.65
N ILE A 100 -2.44 17.92 -3.84
CA ILE A 100 -3.72 17.46 -4.34
C ILE A 100 -3.52 16.06 -4.95
N ILE A 101 -4.38 15.11 -4.55
CA ILE A 101 -4.46 13.78 -5.16
C ILE A 101 -5.72 13.75 -6.04
N PRO A 102 -5.60 13.76 -7.38
CA PRO A 102 -6.74 13.68 -8.29
C PRO A 102 -7.45 12.34 -8.19
N ILE A 103 -8.68 12.27 -8.70
CA ILE A 103 -9.56 11.09 -8.58
C ILE A 103 -8.92 9.85 -9.21
N GLU A 104 -8.22 10.04 -10.33
CA GLU A 104 -7.51 9.01 -11.06
C GLU A 104 -6.34 8.46 -10.25
N GLU A 105 -5.61 9.33 -9.55
CA GLU A 105 -4.50 8.92 -8.68
C GLU A 105 -5.02 8.18 -7.44
N TRP A 106 -6.17 8.57 -6.87
CA TRP A 106 -6.83 7.77 -5.82
C TRP A 106 -7.17 6.36 -6.28
N LYS A 107 -7.76 6.22 -7.47
CA LYS A 107 -8.10 4.91 -8.05
C LYS A 107 -6.84 4.07 -8.32
N CYS A 108 -5.76 4.73 -8.76
CA CYS A 108 -4.47 4.09 -8.95
C CYS A 108 -3.93 3.54 -7.61
N ILE A 109 -3.95 4.33 -6.52
CA ILE A 109 -3.53 3.88 -5.18
C ILE A 109 -4.38 2.70 -4.69
N GLU A 110 -5.70 2.74 -4.91
CA GLU A 110 -6.60 1.62 -4.58
C GLU A 110 -6.20 0.32 -5.28
N GLN A 111 -5.94 0.39 -6.59
CA GLN A 111 -5.49 -0.77 -7.36
C GLN A 111 -4.10 -1.24 -6.94
N ILE A 112 -3.17 -0.33 -6.65
CA ILE A 112 -1.83 -0.67 -6.11
C ILE A 112 -1.97 -1.46 -4.80
N CYS A 113 -2.82 -1.00 -3.87
CA CYS A 113 -3.08 -1.72 -2.62
C CYS A 113 -3.63 -3.13 -2.89
N ILE A 114 -4.53 -3.29 -3.86
CA ILE A 114 -5.05 -4.61 -4.23
C ILE A 114 -3.92 -5.53 -4.71
N ILE A 115 -3.03 -5.04 -5.57
CA ILE A 115 -1.93 -5.84 -6.14
C ILE A 115 -0.87 -6.19 -5.12
N LEU A 116 -0.54 -5.27 -4.21
CA LEU A 116 0.51 -5.46 -3.21
C LEU A 116 0.05 -6.30 -2.01
N LYS A 117 -1.25 -6.34 -1.71
CA LYS A 117 -1.81 -7.11 -0.59
C LYS A 117 -1.33 -8.58 -0.52
N PRO A 118 -1.41 -9.40 -1.59
CA PRO A 118 -0.97 -10.80 -1.54
C PRO A 118 0.53 -10.95 -1.24
N PHE A 119 1.36 -10.01 -1.72
CA PHE A 119 2.78 -9.98 -1.39
C PHE A 119 2.99 -9.63 0.09
N TYR A 120 2.17 -8.74 0.63
CA TYR A 120 2.28 -8.31 2.02
C TYR A 120 1.89 -9.44 2.95
N GLU A 121 0.81 -10.15 2.63
CA GLU A 121 0.36 -11.35 3.35
C GLU A 121 1.43 -12.44 3.29
N ALA A 122 1.95 -12.74 2.10
CA ALA A 122 3.03 -13.71 1.93
C ALA A 122 4.23 -13.32 2.78
N THR A 123 4.84 -12.14 2.58
CA THR A 123 6.02 -11.73 3.35
C THR A 123 5.78 -11.66 4.86
N SER A 124 4.58 -11.29 5.31
CA SER A 124 4.23 -11.28 6.74
C SER A 124 4.19 -12.69 7.32
N GLU A 125 3.53 -13.63 6.64
CA GLU A 125 3.53 -15.06 7.00
C GLU A 125 4.96 -15.60 7.02
N MET A 126 5.76 -15.21 6.01
CA MET A 126 7.15 -15.65 5.91
C MET A 126 8.02 -15.14 7.07
N THR A 127 7.77 -13.93 7.56
CA THR A 127 8.50 -13.38 8.71
C THR A 127 8.03 -13.92 10.06
N ALA A 128 6.79 -14.43 10.14
CA ALA A 128 6.22 -14.98 11.37
C ALA A 128 6.59 -16.46 11.59
N GLU A 129 6.68 -17.25 10.51
CA GLU A 129 7.05 -18.66 10.57
C GLU A 129 8.55 -18.84 10.21
N SER A 130 9.43 -18.79 11.22
CA SER A 130 10.90 -18.87 11.04
C SER A 130 11.43 -20.24 10.60
N TYR A 131 10.58 -21.26 10.53
CA TYR A 131 10.93 -22.63 10.13
C TYR A 131 9.86 -23.17 9.18
N LEU A 132 10.02 -22.91 7.88
CA LEU A 132 9.11 -23.40 6.86
C LEU A 132 9.75 -24.38 5.88
N VAL A 133 9.02 -25.47 5.63
CA VAL A 133 9.39 -26.56 4.72
C VAL A 133 9.35 -26.06 3.27
N ALA A 134 10.32 -26.44 2.45
CA ALA A 134 10.48 -25.99 1.05
C ALA A 134 9.21 -26.14 0.17
N SER A 135 8.33 -27.07 0.50
CA SER A 135 7.04 -27.26 -0.18
C SER A 135 6.10 -26.06 -0.07
N LYS A 136 6.03 -25.40 1.10
CA LYS A 136 5.22 -24.19 1.29
C LYS A 136 5.78 -23.01 0.48
N ALA A 137 7.11 -22.89 0.37
CA ALA A 137 7.76 -21.86 -0.45
C ALA A 137 7.35 -21.94 -1.93
N ASN A 138 7.31 -23.16 -2.47
CA ASN A 138 6.88 -23.39 -3.86
C ASN A 138 5.40 -23.06 -4.07
N ILE A 139 4.52 -23.45 -3.13
CA ILE A 139 3.09 -23.14 -3.21
C ILE A 139 2.84 -21.63 -3.17
N LEU A 140 3.52 -20.91 -2.27
CA LEU A 140 3.44 -19.45 -2.17
C LEU A 140 3.90 -18.77 -3.47
N THR A 141 5.02 -19.23 -4.04
CA THR A 141 5.56 -18.70 -5.30
C THR A 141 4.56 -18.87 -6.45
N SER A 142 4.02 -20.08 -6.64
CA SER A 142 3.02 -20.35 -7.67
C SER A 142 1.73 -19.55 -7.47
N SER A 143 1.30 -19.38 -6.21
CA SER A 143 0.14 -18.55 -5.87
C SER A 143 0.35 -17.08 -6.28
N LEU A 144 1.51 -16.50 -5.94
CA LEU A 144 1.85 -15.12 -6.29
C LEU A 144 1.94 -14.91 -7.81
N ILE A 145 2.51 -15.87 -8.56
CA ILE A 145 2.55 -15.82 -10.03
C ILE A 145 1.12 -15.81 -10.61
N ASN A 146 0.27 -16.75 -10.19
CA ASN A 146 -1.13 -16.83 -10.66
C ASN A 146 -1.89 -15.53 -10.37
N ILE A 147 -1.63 -14.91 -9.22
CA ILE A 147 -2.22 -13.64 -8.84
C ILE A 147 -1.74 -12.51 -9.76
N CYS A 148 -0.45 -12.44 -10.06
CA CYS A 148 0.08 -11.46 -11.02
C CYS A 148 -0.52 -11.63 -12.42
N GLU A 149 -0.73 -12.88 -12.85
CA GLU A 149 -1.39 -13.18 -14.13
C GLU A 149 -2.84 -12.73 -14.16
N LYS A 150 -3.56 -12.95 -13.06
CA LYS A 150 -4.92 -12.45 -12.90
C LYS A 150 -4.97 -10.92 -12.97
N TYR A 151 -4.02 -10.23 -12.36
CA TYR A 151 -3.94 -8.77 -12.46
C TYR A 151 -3.58 -8.31 -13.87
N ALA A 152 -2.65 -8.97 -14.56
CA ALA A 152 -2.30 -8.63 -15.94
C ALA A 152 -3.50 -8.73 -16.91
N GLN A 153 -4.49 -9.56 -16.59
CA GLN A 153 -5.72 -9.73 -17.37
C GLN A 153 -6.85 -8.74 -17.01
N MET A 154 -6.69 -7.93 -15.96
CA MET A 154 -7.71 -6.93 -15.60
C MET A 154 -7.77 -5.79 -16.62
N GLN A 155 -8.95 -5.57 -17.19
CA GLN A 155 -9.16 -4.65 -18.31
C GLN A 155 -9.02 -3.18 -17.92
N ASP A 156 -9.32 -2.84 -16.65
CA ASP A 156 -9.41 -1.47 -16.15
C ASP A 156 -8.21 -1.02 -15.28
N LEU A 157 -7.07 -1.69 -15.40
CA LEU A 157 -5.87 -1.25 -14.67
C LEU A 157 -5.27 0.01 -15.29
N TYR A 158 -4.94 0.98 -14.43
CA TYR A 158 -4.14 2.13 -14.82
C TYR A 158 -2.74 1.68 -15.25
N LEU A 159 -2.11 2.41 -16.18
CA LEU A 159 -0.80 2.03 -16.73
C LEU A 159 0.27 1.79 -15.66
N PRO A 160 0.45 2.65 -14.63
CA PRO A 160 1.42 2.38 -13.56
C PRO A 160 1.16 1.07 -12.82
N VAL A 161 -0.11 0.69 -12.71
CA VAL A 161 -0.55 -0.53 -12.04
C VAL A 161 -0.26 -1.77 -12.91
N LYS A 162 -0.45 -1.66 -14.23
CA LYS A 162 -0.06 -2.72 -15.18
C LYS A 162 1.45 -2.96 -15.15
N THR A 163 2.24 -1.89 -15.25
CA THR A 163 3.71 -1.98 -15.19
C THR A 163 4.19 -2.55 -13.85
N LEU A 164 3.54 -2.15 -12.75
CA LEU A 164 3.82 -2.71 -11.42
C LEU A 164 3.53 -4.23 -11.39
N ALA A 165 2.38 -4.68 -11.90
CA ALA A 165 2.02 -6.10 -11.95
C ALA A 165 3.00 -6.93 -12.80
N GLU A 166 3.39 -6.42 -13.96
CA GLU A 166 4.36 -7.06 -14.86
C GLU A 166 5.73 -7.21 -14.20
N LYS A 167 6.19 -6.15 -13.52
CA LYS A 167 7.47 -6.14 -12.83
C LYS A 167 7.49 -7.12 -11.66
N LEU A 168 6.40 -7.19 -10.90
CA LEU A 168 6.21 -8.19 -9.84
C LEU A 168 6.25 -9.61 -10.43
N LYS A 169 5.58 -9.85 -11.57
CA LYS A 169 5.58 -11.16 -12.25
C LYS A 169 6.98 -11.60 -12.67
N ILE A 170 7.74 -10.72 -13.32
CA ILE A 170 9.10 -11.02 -13.80
C ILE A 170 10.06 -11.29 -12.64
N GLY A 171 9.84 -10.62 -11.51
CA GLY A 171 10.71 -10.70 -10.35
C GLY A 171 10.55 -11.96 -9.51
N ILE A 172 9.38 -12.59 -9.51
CA ILE A 172 9.12 -13.86 -8.77
C ILE A 172 9.86 -15.02 -9.44
#